data_AF-A0A6G1L829-F1
#
_entry.id   AF-A0A6G1L829-F1
#
_cell.length_a   1.000
_cell.length_b   1.000
_cell.length_c   1.000
_cell.angle_alpha   90.00
_cell.angle_beta   90.00
_cell.angle_gamma   90.00
#
_symmetry.space_group_name_H-M   'P 1'
#
loop_
_entity.id
_entity.type
_entity.pdbx_description
1 polymer ?
#
loop_
_entity_poly.entity_id
_entity_poly.type
_entity_poly.pdbx_seq_one_letter_code
_entity_poly.pdbx_strand_id
1 'polypeptide(L)'
;MAHQRICVRHPDYHAQNVLLSLPARDGASRDRAHFPTVIAACSIITDNNPNVSLSPSPDCRALPRLDPDAADDTIPAGDYFLHVPPPEGPAPPSPYPIIPNFRAWSFPHHSLPPLWVGHAPPPKSNVNAVAQENCRITNLHLACEDAQIIPASEKSWFTSNEMDQYGLLSARSGDAIADTWVNKVRLQAHARRLWDELHFGIVSRRVQSATGHPGSTQSVWFTQMLSEHDELEVQWHQSSCNH
;
A
#
# COMPACT_ATOMS: atom_id res chain seq x y z
N MET A 1 22.46 13.37 2.28
CA MET A 1 22.43 12.51 3.48
C MET A 1 22.19 11.08 3.02
N ALA A 2 22.67 10.05 3.72
CA ALA A 2 22.37 8.67 3.32
C ALA A 2 20.86 8.41 3.53
N HIS A 3 20.16 8.00 2.48
CA HIS A 3 18.74 7.71 2.55
C HIS A 3 18.50 6.43 3.36
N GLN A 4 17.62 6.51 4.34
CA GLN A 4 17.33 5.39 5.23
C GLN A 4 16.19 4.53 4.68
N ARG A 5 16.29 3.21 4.85
CA ARG A 5 15.36 2.23 4.27
C ARG A 5 14.99 1.16 5.29
N ILE A 6 13.78 0.63 5.14
CA ILE A 6 13.35 -0.63 5.72
C ILE A 6 13.67 -1.72 4.70
N CYS A 7 14.44 -2.72 5.11
CA CYS A 7 14.77 -3.88 4.30
C CYS A 7 14.15 -5.11 4.95
N VAL A 8 13.09 -5.66 4.32
CA VAL A 8 12.46 -6.89 4.80
C VAL A 8 13.08 -8.07 4.09
N ARG A 9 13.46 -9.09 4.87
CA ARG A 9 14.20 -10.26 4.42
C ARG A 9 13.48 -11.55 4.72
N HIS A 10 13.75 -12.57 3.90
CA HIS A 10 13.34 -13.93 4.17
C HIS A 10 14.34 -14.58 5.14
N PRO A 11 13.90 -15.17 6.26
CA PRO A 11 14.80 -15.76 7.27
C PRO A 11 15.59 -16.96 6.73
N ASP A 12 14.96 -17.80 5.89
CA ASP A 12 15.58 -19.03 5.38
C ASP A 12 16.37 -18.86 4.06
N TYR A 13 16.45 -17.64 3.50
CA TYR A 13 17.24 -17.40 2.29
C TYR A 13 18.67 -17.01 2.65
N HIS A 14 19.65 -17.74 2.12
CA HIS A 14 21.07 -17.53 2.41
C HIS A 14 21.73 -16.44 1.53
N ALA A 15 21.22 -16.20 0.33
CA ALA A 15 21.70 -15.17 -0.59
C ALA A 15 20.51 -14.45 -1.25
N GLN A 16 20.66 -13.16 -1.56
CA GLN A 16 19.59 -12.32 -2.13
C GLN A 16 18.27 -12.46 -1.36
N ASN A 17 18.34 -12.35 -0.03
CA ASN A 17 17.21 -12.61 0.85
C ASN A 17 16.28 -11.40 1.05
N VAL A 18 16.48 -10.29 0.35
CA VAL A 18 15.61 -9.10 0.45
C VAL A 18 14.33 -9.36 -0.33
N LEU A 19 13.20 -9.37 0.37
CA LEU A 19 11.86 -9.52 -0.20
C LEU A 19 11.31 -8.20 -0.72
N LEU A 20 11.46 -7.14 0.08
CA LEU A 20 11.06 -5.78 -0.29
C LEU A 20 11.94 -4.76 0.43
N SER A 21 12.03 -3.57 -0.15
CA SER A 21 12.65 -2.44 0.50
C SER A 21 11.82 -1.18 0.32
N LEU A 22 11.50 -0.51 1.43
CA LEU A 22 10.70 0.71 1.45
C LEU A 22 11.53 1.86 2.04
N PRO A 23 11.41 3.09 1.53
CA PRO A 23 12.10 4.23 2.12
C PRO A 23 11.50 4.57 3.49
N ALA A 24 12.36 4.88 4.44
CA ALA A 24 11.97 5.36 5.76
C ALA A 24 11.98 6.89 5.73
N ARG A 25 10.79 7.51 5.66
CA ARG A 25 10.61 8.97 5.45
C ARG A 25 9.72 9.64 6.50
N ASP A 26 9.21 8.86 7.44
CA ASP A 26 8.40 9.35 8.54
C ASP A 26 9.28 9.75 9.73
N GLY A 27 8.73 10.56 10.63
CA GLY A 27 9.42 11.09 11.81
C GLY A 27 10.28 12.32 11.50
N ALA A 28 10.62 13.08 12.53
CA ALA A 28 11.41 14.32 12.40
C ALA A 28 12.79 14.09 11.77
N SER A 29 13.38 12.93 12.04
CA SER A 29 14.70 12.53 11.55
C SER A 29 14.64 11.80 10.19
N ARG A 30 13.45 11.58 9.62
CA ARG A 30 13.25 10.86 8.35
C ARG A 30 13.97 9.50 8.33
N ASP A 31 13.78 8.77 9.43
CA ASP A 31 14.41 7.49 9.74
C ASP A 31 13.36 6.44 10.12
N ARG A 32 12.08 6.71 9.89
CA ARG A 32 10.99 5.76 10.21
C ARG A 32 10.08 5.50 9.02
N ALA A 33 9.34 4.41 9.06
CA ALA A 33 8.30 4.09 8.09
C ALA A 33 7.01 3.69 8.80
N HIS A 34 5.87 4.01 8.17
CA HIS A 34 4.55 3.59 8.63
C HIS A 34 4.43 2.07 8.69
N PHE A 35 4.47 1.52 9.90
CA PHE A 35 4.49 0.09 10.17
C PHE A 35 3.30 -0.65 9.56
N PRO A 36 2.05 -0.15 9.67
CA PRO A 36 0.91 -0.80 9.03
C PRO A 36 1.07 -0.96 7.51
N THR A 37 1.65 0.03 6.82
CA THR A 37 1.95 -0.08 5.38
C THR A 37 2.98 -1.17 5.10
N VAL A 38 4.04 -1.25 5.91
CA VAL A 38 5.06 -2.30 5.78
C VAL A 38 4.44 -3.69 5.99
N ILE A 39 3.61 -3.87 7.02
CA ILE A 39 2.91 -5.13 7.30
C ILE A 39 1.93 -5.50 6.18
N ALA A 40 1.18 -4.55 5.63
CA ALA A 40 0.30 -4.81 4.49
C ALA A 40 1.08 -5.29 3.25
N ALA A 41 2.23 -4.67 2.95
CA ALA A 41 3.12 -5.13 1.88
C ALA A 41 3.67 -6.54 2.14
N CYS A 42 4.05 -6.84 3.39
CA CYS A 42 4.50 -8.18 3.78
C CYS A 42 3.39 -9.22 3.62
N SER A 43 2.16 -8.87 4.01
CA SER A 43 0.99 -9.75 3.86
C SER A 43 0.76 -10.11 2.39
N ILE A 44 0.81 -9.13 1.47
CA ILE A 44 0.72 -9.35 0.02
C ILE A 44 1.79 -10.34 -0.48
N ILE A 45 3.04 -10.16 -0.07
CA ILE A 45 4.16 -11.04 -0.45
C ILE A 45 3.96 -12.47 0.06
N THR A 46 3.26 -12.64 1.18
CA THR A 46 2.92 -13.95 1.75
C THR A 46 1.52 -14.42 1.39
N ASP A 47 1.00 -13.98 0.25
CA ASP A 47 -0.32 -14.35 -0.28
C ASP A 47 -1.48 -14.00 0.68
N ASN A 48 -1.52 -12.74 1.11
CA ASN A 48 -2.53 -12.18 2.01
C ASN A 48 -2.59 -12.85 3.39
N ASN A 49 -1.48 -13.42 3.87
CA ASN A 49 -1.45 -14.00 5.21
C ASN A 49 -1.60 -12.89 6.28
N PRO A 50 -2.64 -12.95 7.15
CA PRO A 50 -2.90 -11.91 8.14
C PRO A 50 -1.99 -12.00 9.37
N ASN A 51 -1.32 -13.15 9.57
CA ASN A 51 -0.57 -13.45 10.79
C ASN A 51 0.93 -13.16 10.66
N VAL A 52 1.34 -12.45 9.60
CA VAL A 52 2.74 -12.10 9.40
C VAL A 52 3.26 -11.21 10.52
N SER A 53 4.55 -11.37 10.84
CA SER A 53 5.23 -10.52 11.82
C SER A 53 6.65 -10.20 11.39
N LEU A 54 7.17 -9.08 11.90
CA LEU A 54 8.53 -8.64 11.64
C LEU A 54 9.36 -8.71 12.93
N SER A 55 10.63 -9.10 12.78
CA SER A 55 11.62 -9.12 13.86
C SER A 55 12.99 -8.68 13.33
N PRO A 56 13.84 -8.04 14.14
CA PRO A 56 15.25 -7.82 13.79
C PRO A 56 16.07 -9.11 13.67
N SER A 57 15.53 -10.25 14.12
CA SER A 57 16.20 -11.56 14.12
C SER A 57 15.62 -12.50 13.06
N PRO A 58 16.45 -13.31 12.36
CA PRO A 58 15.99 -14.38 11.49
C PRO A 58 15.40 -15.57 12.27
N ASP A 59 15.63 -15.66 13.58
CA ASP A 59 15.02 -16.69 14.42
C ASP A 59 13.60 -16.27 14.83
N CYS A 60 12.59 -17.01 14.34
CA CYS A 60 11.17 -16.76 14.64
C CYS A 60 10.79 -16.99 16.11
N ARG A 61 11.67 -17.65 16.89
CA ARG A 61 11.55 -17.88 18.33
C ARG A 61 12.24 -16.80 19.16
N ALA A 62 13.09 -15.99 18.55
CA ALA A 62 13.76 -14.88 19.24
C ALA A 62 12.78 -13.72 19.45
N LEU A 63 12.62 -13.31 20.71
CA LEU A 63 11.94 -12.08 21.09
C LEU A 63 12.89 -10.88 20.99
N PRO A 64 12.39 -9.65 20.74
CA PRO A 64 10.98 -9.29 20.57
C PRO A 64 10.54 -9.23 19.09
N ARG A 65 9.28 -9.62 18.84
CA ARG A 65 8.56 -9.26 17.61
C ARG A 65 8.18 -7.79 17.68
N LEU A 66 8.17 -7.11 16.54
CA LEU A 66 7.69 -5.73 16.48
C LEU A 66 6.20 -5.71 16.80
N ASP A 67 5.84 -4.90 17.79
CA ASP A 67 4.47 -4.69 18.23
C ASP A 67 3.83 -3.57 17.37
N PRO A 68 2.70 -3.84 16.68
CA PRO A 68 1.96 -2.82 15.94
C PRO A 68 1.55 -1.61 16.78
N ASP A 69 1.35 -1.80 18.09
CA ASP A 69 0.86 -0.76 18.99
C ASP A 69 2.01 0.01 19.70
N ALA A 70 3.27 -0.35 19.41
CA ALA A 70 4.44 0.30 19.99
C ALA A 70 4.87 1.54 19.18
N ALA A 71 4.32 2.71 19.56
CA ALA A 71 4.71 4.06 19.14
C ALA A 71 4.32 4.50 17.71
N ASP A 72 3.34 5.42 17.65
CA ASP A 72 2.95 6.22 16.47
C ASP A 72 2.79 5.45 15.14
N ASP A 73 2.47 4.16 15.19
CA ASP A 73 2.37 3.28 14.02
C ASP A 73 3.63 3.32 13.12
N THR A 74 4.83 3.55 13.67
CA THR A 74 6.07 3.66 12.87
C THR A 74 7.24 2.82 13.38
N ILE A 75 8.00 2.24 12.45
CA ILE A 75 9.23 1.50 12.74
C ILE A 75 10.48 2.23 12.22
N PRO A 76 11.62 2.15 12.93
CA PRO A 76 12.87 2.76 12.48
C PRO A 76 13.43 2.04 11.25
N ALA A 77 14.28 2.73 10.50
CA ALA A 77 15.03 2.15 9.39
C ALA A 77 15.92 1.00 9.85
N GLY A 78 16.09 -0.01 9.00
CA GLY A 78 16.91 -1.16 9.32
C GLY A 78 16.49 -2.43 8.59
N ASP A 79 17.17 -3.52 8.97
CA ASP A 79 16.90 -4.86 8.47
C ASP A 79 15.93 -5.60 9.40
N TYR A 80 14.91 -6.20 8.78
CA TYR A 80 13.88 -6.98 9.45
C TYR A 80 13.65 -8.29 8.71
N PHE A 81 13.29 -9.33 9.43
CA PHE A 81 12.94 -10.64 8.89
C PHE A 81 11.45 -10.87 8.99
N LEU A 82 10.87 -11.34 7.88
CA LEU A 82 9.46 -11.66 7.76
C LEU A 82 9.20 -13.08 8.24
N HIS A 83 8.37 -13.19 9.27
CA HIS A 83 7.99 -14.44 9.91
C HIS A 83 6.54 -14.76 9.60
N VAL A 84 6.32 -15.90 8.97
CA VAL A 84 4.99 -16.48 8.75
C VAL A 84 4.79 -17.56 9.82
N PRO A 85 3.88 -17.37 10.79
CA PRO A 85 3.61 -18.42 11.76
C PRO A 85 3.01 -19.62 11.05
N PRO A 86 3.26 -20.84 11.57
CA PRO A 86 2.54 -22.01 11.08
C PRO A 86 1.04 -21.78 11.24
N PRO A 87 0.22 -22.05 10.20
CA PRO A 87 -1.21 -22.25 10.44
C PRO A 87 -1.36 -23.33 11.50
N GLU A 88 -2.46 -23.35 12.27
CA GLU A 88 -2.73 -24.40 13.26
C GLU A 88 -2.60 -25.79 12.58
N GLY A 89 -1.42 -26.41 12.70
CA GLY A 89 -0.97 -27.40 11.72
C GLY A 89 0.57 -27.53 11.66
N PRO A 90 1.10 -28.37 10.76
CA PRO A 90 2.54 -28.58 10.63
C PRO A 90 3.26 -27.29 10.24
N ALA A 91 4.54 -27.19 10.62
CA ALA A 91 5.40 -26.07 10.26
C ALA A 91 5.35 -25.82 8.74
N PRO A 92 5.32 -24.55 8.29
CA PRO A 92 5.35 -24.25 6.86
C PRO A 92 6.64 -24.83 6.26
N PRO A 93 6.64 -25.14 4.95
CA PRO A 93 7.87 -25.48 4.26
C PRO A 93 8.90 -24.38 4.51
N SER A 94 10.15 -24.77 4.70
CA SER A 94 11.28 -23.87 4.84
C SER A 94 12.16 -24.01 3.59
N PRO A 95 12.32 -22.95 2.78
CA PRO A 95 11.71 -21.63 2.91
C PRO A 95 10.19 -21.61 2.63
N TYR A 96 9.46 -20.65 3.21
CA TYR A 96 8.04 -20.48 2.91
C TYR A 96 7.84 -19.84 1.53
N PRO A 97 6.74 -20.14 0.82
CA PRO A 97 6.49 -19.56 -0.49
C PRO A 97 6.19 -18.06 -0.39
N ILE A 98 6.62 -17.33 -1.42
CA ILE A 98 6.32 -15.90 -1.60
C ILE A 98 5.63 -15.68 -2.94
N ILE A 99 4.89 -14.59 -3.04
CA ILE A 99 4.34 -14.07 -4.29
C ILE A 99 5.45 -13.33 -5.04
N PRO A 100 5.91 -13.83 -6.20
CA PRO A 100 7.10 -13.30 -6.86
C PRO A 100 6.88 -11.97 -7.58
N ASN A 101 5.63 -11.64 -7.93
CA ASN A 101 5.25 -10.41 -8.61
C ASN A 101 3.74 -10.19 -8.54
N PHE A 102 3.30 -8.99 -8.91
CA PHE A 102 1.90 -8.60 -8.89
C PHE A 102 0.98 -9.54 -9.68
N ARG A 103 1.42 -10.08 -10.84
CA ARG A 103 0.59 -10.99 -11.67
C ARG A 103 0.27 -12.31 -10.99
N ALA A 104 1.13 -12.75 -10.07
CA ALA A 104 0.94 -13.99 -9.32
C ALA A 104 0.13 -13.79 -8.02
N TRP A 105 -0.13 -12.54 -7.63
CA TRP A 105 -0.91 -12.23 -6.44
C TRP A 105 -2.41 -12.41 -6.70
N SER A 106 -3.14 -12.99 -5.75
CA SER A 106 -4.60 -13.05 -5.80
C SER A 106 -5.21 -11.97 -4.90
N PHE A 107 -6.20 -11.23 -5.39
CA PHE A 107 -6.85 -10.16 -4.64
C PHE A 107 -7.75 -10.73 -3.53
N PRO A 108 -7.60 -10.31 -2.25
CA PRO A 108 -8.34 -10.91 -1.14
C PRO A 108 -9.75 -10.31 -0.98
N HIS A 109 -10.68 -10.68 -1.85
CA HIS A 109 -12.05 -10.11 -1.90
C HIS A 109 -12.79 -10.04 -0.55
N HIS A 110 -12.58 -11.03 0.33
CA HIS A 110 -13.29 -11.18 1.60
C HIS A 110 -12.41 -10.95 2.83
N SER A 111 -11.13 -10.63 2.63
CA SER A 111 -10.14 -10.50 3.70
C SER A 111 -9.15 -9.37 3.39
N LEU A 112 -9.70 -8.19 3.12
CA LEU A 112 -8.87 -7.01 2.88
C LEU A 112 -8.05 -6.68 4.14
N PRO A 113 -6.78 -6.27 3.99
CA PRO A 113 -5.97 -5.74 5.07
C PRO A 113 -6.76 -4.73 5.93
N PRO A 114 -6.63 -4.76 7.27
CA PRO A 114 -7.39 -3.87 8.16
C PRO A 114 -7.28 -2.37 7.83
N LEU A 115 -6.16 -1.94 7.25
CA LEU A 115 -5.96 -0.56 6.78
C LEU A 115 -6.87 -0.14 5.63
N TRP A 116 -7.41 -1.10 4.87
CA TRP A 116 -8.22 -0.85 3.66
C TRP A 116 -9.71 -0.90 3.97
N VAL A 117 -10.13 -1.61 5.01
CA VAL A 117 -11.54 -1.80 5.39
C VAL A 117 -12.18 -0.53 5.99
N GLY A 118 -11.37 0.38 6.54
CA GLY A 118 -11.84 1.61 7.20
C GLY A 118 -12.35 2.72 6.28
N HIS A 119 -12.33 2.52 4.96
CA HIS A 119 -12.74 3.51 3.97
C HIS A 119 -14.08 3.12 3.37
N ALA A 120 -15.09 3.97 3.53
CA ALA A 120 -16.32 3.81 2.75
C ALA A 120 -15.96 3.97 1.26
N PRO A 121 -16.36 3.03 0.38
CA PRO A 121 -16.21 3.25 -1.05
C PRO A 121 -16.92 4.56 -1.40
N PRO A 122 -16.34 5.41 -2.26
CA PRO A 122 -16.99 6.64 -2.67
C PRO A 122 -18.39 6.28 -3.20
N PRO A 123 -19.42 7.09 -2.89
CA PRO A 123 -20.77 6.84 -3.39
C PRO A 123 -20.67 6.68 -4.91
N LYS A 124 -21.32 5.63 -5.43
CA LYS A 124 -21.40 5.28 -6.86
C LYS A 124 -21.80 6.53 -7.67
N SER A 125 -20.82 7.34 -8.08
CA SER A 125 -21.07 8.60 -8.76
C SER A 125 -21.39 8.30 -10.22
N ASN A 126 -22.18 9.20 -10.82
CA ASN A 126 -22.64 9.03 -12.19
C ASN A 126 -21.45 8.88 -13.15
N VAL A 127 -21.65 8.00 -14.13
CA VAL A 127 -20.75 7.35 -15.10
C VAL A 127 -19.69 8.22 -15.83
N ASN A 128 -19.53 9.51 -15.56
CA ASN A 128 -18.55 10.42 -16.19
C ASN A 128 -17.79 11.34 -15.21
N ALA A 129 -17.80 11.06 -13.90
CA ALA A 129 -17.36 12.02 -12.88
C ALA A 129 -15.85 12.33 -12.83
N VAL A 130 -14.95 11.36 -13.06
CA VAL A 130 -13.50 11.54 -12.78
C VAL A 130 -12.89 12.71 -13.55
N ALA A 131 -13.27 12.91 -14.82
CA ALA A 131 -12.77 14.03 -15.63
C ALA A 131 -13.23 15.41 -15.11
N GLN A 132 -14.33 15.46 -14.34
CA GLN A 132 -14.86 16.67 -13.70
C GLN A 132 -14.37 16.84 -12.26
N GLU A 133 -13.62 15.88 -11.73
CA GLU A 133 -13.02 15.99 -10.40
C GLU A 133 -11.81 16.93 -10.43
N ASN A 134 -11.50 17.49 -9.26
CA ASN A 134 -10.21 18.13 -9.03
C ASN A 134 -9.12 17.06 -8.85
N CYS A 135 -7.86 17.47 -9.00
CA CYS A 135 -6.73 16.65 -8.59
C CYS A 135 -6.92 16.17 -7.15
N ARG A 136 -6.86 14.86 -6.93
CA ARG A 136 -7.06 14.27 -5.60
C ARG A 136 -6.01 14.73 -4.59
N ILE A 137 -4.80 15.06 -5.03
CA ILE A 137 -3.71 15.49 -4.15
C ILE A 137 -3.77 17.00 -3.89
N THR A 138 -3.90 17.83 -4.92
CA THR A 138 -3.77 19.29 -4.79
C THR A 138 -5.10 20.06 -4.74
N ASN A 139 -6.23 19.40 -4.98
CA ASN A 139 -7.57 19.98 -5.10
C ASN A 139 -7.69 21.07 -6.20
N LEU A 140 -6.75 21.12 -7.13
CA LEU A 140 -6.80 22.03 -8.28
C LEU A 140 -7.48 21.35 -9.47
N HIS A 141 -8.27 22.11 -10.25
CA HIS A 141 -8.95 21.61 -11.45
C HIS A 141 -8.11 21.75 -12.74
N LEU A 142 -7.15 22.67 -12.74
CA LEU A 142 -6.35 22.96 -13.94
C LEU A 142 -5.27 21.90 -14.19
N ALA A 143 -5.01 21.63 -15.48
CA ALA A 143 -3.96 20.72 -15.96
C ALA A 143 -4.02 19.33 -15.31
N CYS A 144 -5.23 18.78 -15.16
CA CYS A 144 -5.45 17.45 -14.63
C CYS A 144 -5.65 16.39 -15.72
N GLU A 145 -5.25 15.18 -15.40
CA GLU A 145 -5.27 13.97 -16.23
C GLU A 145 -5.77 12.76 -15.41
N ASP A 146 -6.25 11.73 -16.09
CA ASP A 146 -6.82 10.55 -15.44
C ASP A 146 -5.78 9.42 -15.36
N ALA A 147 -5.23 9.20 -14.17
CA ALA A 147 -4.24 8.16 -13.89
C ALA A 147 -4.87 6.81 -13.63
N GLN A 148 -4.35 5.73 -14.22
CA GLN A 148 -4.82 4.38 -13.90
C GLN A 148 -4.26 3.93 -12.55
N ILE A 149 -5.13 3.37 -11.69
CA ILE A 149 -4.71 2.82 -10.40
C ILE A 149 -4.00 1.49 -10.60
N ILE A 150 -4.67 0.56 -11.29
CA ILE A 150 -4.06 -0.68 -11.79
C ILE A 150 -3.59 -0.41 -13.22
N PRO A 151 -2.29 -0.56 -13.54
CA PRO A 151 -1.74 -0.27 -14.86
C PRO A 151 -2.44 -1.04 -15.99
N ALA A 152 -2.59 -0.42 -17.16
CA ALA A 152 -3.17 -1.08 -18.34
C ALA A 152 -2.45 -2.38 -18.76
N SER A 153 -1.18 -2.56 -18.41
CA SER A 153 -0.43 -3.80 -18.67
C SER A 153 -0.93 -4.99 -17.84
N GLU A 154 -1.69 -4.74 -16.77
CA GLU A 154 -2.15 -5.76 -15.81
C GLU A 154 -3.63 -6.11 -15.98
N LYS A 155 -4.20 -5.87 -17.17
CA LYS A 155 -5.60 -6.24 -17.50
C LYS A 155 -5.91 -7.72 -17.28
N SER A 156 -4.95 -8.59 -17.61
CA SER A 156 -5.11 -10.03 -17.36
C SER A 156 -5.24 -10.34 -15.87
N TRP A 157 -4.44 -9.68 -15.02
CA TRP A 157 -4.56 -9.80 -13.57
C TRP A 157 -5.92 -9.29 -13.09
N PHE A 158 -6.37 -8.15 -13.62
CA PHE A 158 -7.66 -7.56 -13.29
C PHE A 158 -8.82 -8.53 -13.58
N THR A 159 -8.80 -9.15 -14.77
CA THR A 159 -9.81 -10.13 -15.19
C THR A 159 -9.72 -11.43 -14.38
N SER A 160 -8.50 -11.95 -14.15
CA SER A 160 -8.30 -13.19 -13.36
C SER A 160 -8.71 -13.05 -11.89
N ASN A 161 -8.72 -11.83 -11.35
CA ASN A 161 -9.14 -11.52 -10.01
C ASN A 161 -10.58 -10.97 -9.94
N GLU A 162 -11.41 -11.18 -10.97
CA GLU A 162 -12.83 -10.81 -10.96
C GLU A 162 -13.09 -9.37 -10.46
N MET A 163 -12.18 -8.45 -10.80
CA MET A 163 -12.19 -7.09 -10.26
C MET A 163 -13.35 -6.25 -10.83
N ASP A 164 -14.07 -6.78 -11.82
CA ASP A 164 -15.30 -6.21 -12.37
C ASP A 164 -16.44 -6.13 -11.35
N GLN A 165 -16.41 -6.94 -10.29
CA GLN A 165 -17.40 -6.89 -9.20
C GLN A 165 -17.38 -5.55 -8.42
N TYR A 166 -16.25 -4.84 -8.45
CA TYR A 166 -16.12 -3.52 -7.81
C TYR A 166 -16.56 -2.36 -8.73
N GLY A 167 -16.82 -2.65 -10.01
CA GLY A 167 -17.32 -1.68 -10.98
C GLY A 167 -18.84 -1.56 -10.98
N LEU A 168 -19.34 -0.39 -11.43
CA LEU A 168 -20.76 -0.17 -11.73
C LEU A 168 -21.27 -0.96 -12.96
N LEU A 169 -20.41 -1.77 -13.58
CA LEU A 169 -20.61 -2.42 -14.86
C LEU A 169 -20.35 -3.93 -14.72
N SER A 170 -20.84 -4.55 -13.64
CA SER A 170 -20.71 -5.98 -13.25
C SER A 170 -21.26 -7.00 -14.26
N ALA A 171 -21.48 -6.60 -15.52
CA ALA A 171 -21.90 -7.42 -16.65
C ALA A 171 -20.93 -7.31 -17.85
N ARG A 172 -19.79 -6.64 -17.69
CA ARG A 172 -18.74 -6.49 -18.71
C ARG A 172 -17.49 -7.26 -18.27
N SER A 173 -16.72 -7.77 -19.23
CA SER A 173 -15.43 -8.43 -18.94
C SER A 173 -14.48 -7.51 -18.17
N GLY A 174 -13.60 -8.08 -17.34
CA GLY A 174 -12.62 -7.33 -16.54
C GLY A 174 -11.78 -6.34 -17.37
N ASP A 175 -11.39 -6.71 -18.59
CA ASP A 175 -10.68 -5.83 -19.53
C ASP A 175 -11.46 -4.56 -19.88
N ALA A 176 -12.79 -4.65 -20.01
CA ALA A 176 -13.65 -3.52 -20.30
C ALA A 176 -13.86 -2.62 -19.09
N ILE A 177 -13.63 -3.14 -17.86
CA ILE A 177 -13.68 -2.38 -16.59
C ILE A 177 -12.35 -1.70 -16.29
N ALA A 178 -11.23 -2.35 -16.60
CA ALA A 178 -9.89 -1.81 -16.35
C ALA A 178 -9.64 -0.43 -17.00
N ASP A 179 -10.32 -0.14 -18.12
CA ASP A 179 -10.25 1.16 -18.81
C ASP A 179 -11.30 2.18 -18.34
N THR A 180 -12.21 1.78 -17.46
CA THR A 180 -13.28 2.65 -16.95
C THR A 180 -12.77 3.58 -15.86
N TRP A 181 -13.60 4.55 -15.50
CA TRP A 181 -13.30 5.54 -14.49
C TRP A 181 -13.15 4.95 -13.07
N VAL A 182 -13.65 3.74 -12.79
CA VAL A 182 -13.50 3.12 -11.45
C VAL A 182 -12.06 2.69 -11.15
N ASN A 183 -11.24 2.47 -12.19
CA ASN A 183 -9.81 2.18 -12.07
C ASN A 183 -8.96 3.44 -12.35
N LYS A 184 -9.54 4.64 -12.22
CA LYS A 184 -8.85 5.90 -12.50
C LYS A 184 -8.93 6.85 -11.32
N VAL A 185 -7.86 7.63 -11.15
CA VAL A 185 -7.76 8.72 -10.19
C VAL A 185 -7.35 10.00 -10.91
N ARG A 186 -7.99 11.12 -10.57
CA ARG A 186 -7.71 12.42 -11.18
C ARG A 186 -6.48 13.05 -10.53
N LEU A 187 -5.44 13.33 -11.32
CA LEU A 187 -4.17 13.90 -10.86
C LEU A 187 -3.73 15.06 -11.75
N GLN A 188 -2.98 16.03 -11.23
CA GLN A 188 -2.30 17.01 -12.10
C GLN A 188 -1.26 16.32 -12.99
N ALA A 189 -0.99 16.86 -14.19
CA ALA A 189 -0.13 16.22 -15.19
C ALA A 189 1.27 15.82 -14.67
N HIS A 190 1.89 16.65 -13.84
CA HIS A 190 3.18 16.29 -13.21
C HIS A 190 3.02 15.17 -12.17
N ALA A 191 1.96 15.20 -11.37
CA ALA A 191 1.65 14.16 -10.39
C ALA A 191 1.35 12.82 -11.08
N ARG A 192 0.62 12.89 -12.20
CA ARG A 192 0.34 11.75 -13.06
C ARG A 192 1.62 11.09 -13.56
N ARG A 193 2.57 11.89 -14.04
CA ARG A 193 3.86 11.38 -14.50
C ARG A 193 4.61 10.65 -13.37
N LEU A 194 4.66 11.27 -12.19
CA LEU A 194 5.31 10.68 -11.02
C LEU A 194 4.61 9.39 -10.55
N TRP A 195 3.29 9.32 -10.68
CA TRP A 195 2.49 8.13 -10.40
C TRP A 195 2.83 6.98 -11.35
N ASP A 196 2.83 7.24 -12.66
CA ASP A 196 3.13 6.22 -13.68
C ASP A 196 4.57 5.70 -13.59
N GLU A 197 5.51 6.56 -13.18
CA GLU A 197 6.92 6.22 -12.94
C GLU A 197 7.16 5.60 -11.53
N LEU A 198 6.09 5.35 -10.75
CA LEU A 198 6.13 4.76 -9.41
C LEU A 198 6.98 5.53 -8.40
N HIS A 199 7.09 6.86 -8.54
CA HIS A 199 7.83 7.70 -7.60
C HIS A 199 7.16 7.82 -6.24
N PHE A 200 5.83 7.64 -6.17
CA PHE A 200 5.03 7.64 -4.95
C PHE A 200 3.83 6.69 -5.07
N GLY A 201 3.27 6.30 -3.93
CA GLY A 201 1.99 5.59 -3.83
C GLY A 201 1.01 6.33 -2.91
N ILE A 202 -0.24 5.87 -2.87
CA ILE A 202 -1.27 6.39 -1.95
C ILE A 202 -1.54 5.33 -0.88
N VAL A 203 -1.43 5.70 0.39
CA VAL A 203 -1.58 4.80 1.54
C VAL A 203 -2.57 5.34 2.55
N SER A 204 -3.29 4.43 3.19
CA SER A 204 -4.20 4.73 4.30
C SER A 204 -3.40 4.89 5.59
N ARG A 205 -3.68 5.95 6.36
CA ARG A 205 -3.13 6.18 7.70
C ARG A 205 -4.25 6.55 8.66
N ARG A 206 -4.15 6.11 9.92
CA ARG A 206 -5.08 6.51 10.97
C ARG A 206 -4.65 7.86 11.53
N VAL A 207 -5.59 8.79 11.61
CA VAL A 207 -5.38 10.12 12.17
C VAL A 207 -6.37 10.30 13.33
N GLN A 208 -5.94 10.95 14.40
CA GLN A 208 -6.84 11.30 15.50
C GLN A 208 -7.88 12.31 14.98
N SER A 209 -9.16 12.01 15.20
CA SER A 209 -10.24 12.91 14.77
C SER A 209 -10.18 14.22 15.55
N ALA A 210 -10.14 15.35 14.84
CA ALA A 210 -10.17 16.66 15.46
C ALA A 210 -11.55 17.04 16.03
N THR A 211 -12.62 16.30 15.67
CA THR A 211 -14.01 16.76 15.85
C THR A 211 -14.94 15.77 16.56
N GLY A 212 -14.46 14.71 17.22
CA GLY A 212 -15.35 13.82 17.97
C GLY A 212 -14.61 12.94 18.98
N HIS A 213 -15.18 12.83 20.18
CA HIS A 213 -14.83 11.95 21.32
C HIS A 213 -13.36 11.51 21.46
N PRO A 214 -12.70 11.77 22.61
CA PRO A 214 -11.32 11.31 22.84
C PRO A 214 -11.20 9.80 22.55
N GLY A 215 -10.39 9.46 21.54
CA GLY A 215 -10.17 8.09 21.06
C GLY A 215 -10.76 7.75 19.67
N SER A 216 -11.53 8.62 19.02
CA SER A 216 -11.98 8.33 17.65
C SER A 216 -10.86 8.57 16.63
N THR A 217 -10.53 7.54 15.85
CA THR A 217 -9.55 7.60 14.76
C THR A 217 -10.27 7.53 13.43
N GLN A 218 -9.85 8.37 12.47
CA GLN A 218 -10.35 8.35 11.10
C GLN A 218 -9.22 7.89 10.17
N SER A 219 -9.55 7.07 9.17
CA SER A 219 -8.59 6.71 8.13
C SER A 219 -8.57 7.79 7.04
N VAL A 220 -7.39 8.29 6.71
CA VAL A 220 -7.16 9.31 5.67
C VAL A 220 -6.11 8.79 4.69
N TRP A 221 -6.23 9.16 3.42
CA TRP A 221 -5.28 8.78 2.38
C TRP A 221 -4.16 9.80 2.26
N PHE A 222 -2.93 9.32 2.22
CA PHE A 222 -1.73 10.14 2.10
C PHE A 222 -0.85 9.63 0.96
N THR A 223 -0.15 10.54 0.30
CA THR A 223 0.95 10.21 -0.58
C THR A 223 2.15 9.71 0.22
N GLN A 224 2.74 8.60 -0.23
CA GLN A 224 3.94 7.99 0.32
C GLN A 224 5.00 7.95 -0.76
N MET A 225 6.11 8.66 -0.55
CA MET A 225 7.22 8.65 -1.49
C MET A 225 7.91 7.28 -1.49
N LEU A 226 8.23 6.79 -2.70
CA LEU A 226 8.95 5.54 -2.94
C LEU A 226 10.37 5.80 -3.47
N SER A 227 10.53 6.90 -4.20
CA SER A 227 11.82 7.33 -4.76
C SER A 227 12.67 8.19 -3.82
N GLU A 228 13.94 8.37 -4.18
CA GLU A 228 14.96 9.05 -3.36
C GLU A 228 15.18 10.52 -3.73
N HIS A 229 14.19 11.15 -4.37
CA HIS A 229 14.26 12.56 -4.78
C HIS A 229 13.82 13.49 -3.66
N ASP A 230 14.77 14.21 -3.06
CA ASP A 230 14.54 15.14 -1.94
C ASP A 230 13.51 16.25 -2.28
N GLU A 231 13.45 16.71 -3.54
CA GLU A 231 12.46 17.71 -3.98
C GLU A 231 11.02 17.18 -3.91
N LEU A 232 10.81 15.95 -4.37
CA LEU A 232 9.50 15.31 -4.32
C LEU A 232 9.09 15.02 -2.89
N GLU A 233 10.03 14.71 -2.02
CA GLU A 233 9.76 14.50 -0.60
C GLU A 233 9.16 15.75 0.07
N VAL A 234 9.74 16.92 -0.17
CA VAL A 234 9.26 18.18 0.43
C VAL A 234 7.88 18.58 -0.09
N GLN A 235 7.61 18.32 -1.37
CA GLN A 235 6.37 18.75 -2.02
C GLN A 235 5.23 17.73 -1.87
N TRP A 236 5.54 16.42 -1.81
CA TRP A 236 4.57 15.34 -1.98
C TRP A 236 4.56 14.32 -0.86
N HIS A 237 5.53 14.25 0.06
CA HIS A 237 5.44 13.26 1.14
C HIS A 237 4.37 13.67 2.16
N GLN A 238 3.48 12.74 2.52
CA GLN A 238 2.37 12.96 3.46
C GLN A 238 1.39 14.08 3.05
N SER A 239 1.23 14.35 1.75
CA SER A 239 0.13 15.19 1.27
C SER A 239 -1.19 14.42 1.42
N SER A 240 -2.14 15.00 2.16
CA SER A 240 -3.48 14.43 2.30
C SER A 240 -4.19 14.44 0.96
N CYS A 241 -4.77 13.31 0.58
CA CYS A 241 -5.68 13.26 -0.55
C CYS A 241 -7.06 13.79 -0.13
N ASN A 242 -7.73 14.48 -1.05
CA ASN A 242 -9.05 15.06 -0.86
C ASN A 242 -10.14 14.02 -1.18
N HIS A 243 -11.15 13.94 -0.32
CA HIS A 243 -12.33 13.07 -0.47
C HIS A 243 -13.25 13.52 -1.60
#